data_AF-A0A7C3RBL3-F1
#
_entry.id   AF-A0A7C3RBL3-F1
#
_cell.length_a   1.000
_cell.length_b   1.000
_cell.length_c   1.000
_cell.angle_alpha   90.00
_cell.angle_beta   90.00
_cell.angle_gamma   90.00
#
_symmetry.space_group_name_H-M   'P 1'
#
loop_
_entity.id
_entity.type
_entity.pdbx_description
1 polymer ?
#
loop_
_entity_poly.entity_id
_entity_poly.type
_entity_poly.pdbx_seq_one_letter_code
_entity_poly.pdbx_strand_id
1 'polypeptide(L)'
;MDEQEFHVSGIVKRKIKFSETCEKRFSITQKEKIFIISKKSIIKVMGMIWLQALVYFSFTVFVLAVLAKVVKYATMPIHLRWELYPVPHEKGRAEHGGSYYEEPEWWKKPRETTLLGELKEMLMEMLFIKRVFEYKRPLWWFTYPFHTGIYLILAWFVLVFIGAVFEIAGFPISAASLQQLGFLSWLPPLIYYLTWIVGVLAMALMLIFGIGLLLRRLTDEGMRSYSSPVDYFNLLFIIAVVATGIAAWQYDSDFTLARAFMKSLITFSPLPSVSSTTVLHVTLLSLLFLYLPFTKMTHFFAKYFTYHKILWEDTPNLKGSEIEEEVKKVLMYRVSWSAPHVKPGLTWAEEASKVGLNEIKVWKREE
;
A
#
# COMPACT_ATOMS: atom_id res chain seq x y z
N MET A 1 -32.76 76.81 -65.09
CA MET A 1 -33.89 75.90 -65.35
C MET A 1 -33.29 74.55 -65.71
N ASP A 2 -33.23 73.54 -64.86
CA ASP A 2 -33.76 73.39 -63.52
C ASP A 2 -32.79 72.53 -62.71
N GLU A 3 -32.56 72.95 -61.47
CA GLU A 3 -32.01 72.13 -60.41
C GLU A 3 -33.01 71.04 -60.03
N GLN A 4 -32.55 69.81 -59.88
CA GLN A 4 -33.15 68.89 -58.93
C GLN A 4 -32.04 68.09 -58.23
N GLU A 5 -31.64 68.62 -57.07
CA GLU A 5 -30.92 67.91 -56.04
C GLU A 5 -31.81 66.79 -55.47
N PHE A 6 -31.24 65.58 -55.37
CA PHE A 6 -31.73 64.57 -54.44
C PHE A 6 -30.58 64.14 -53.53
N HIS A 7 -30.64 64.65 -52.30
CA HIS A 7 -29.75 64.34 -51.20
C HIS A 7 -30.07 62.93 -50.63
N VAL A 8 -29.09 62.02 -50.66
CA VAL A 8 -29.04 60.85 -49.77
C VAL A 8 -27.73 60.85 -48.99
N SER A 9 -27.83 61.40 -47.78
CA SER A 9 -27.14 61.02 -46.55
C SER A 9 -25.87 60.15 -46.64
N GLY A 10 -24.72 60.82 -46.66
CA GLY A 10 -23.63 60.62 -45.70
C GLY A 10 -23.17 59.20 -45.34
N ILE A 11 -22.45 58.52 -46.23
CA ILE A 11 -21.49 57.49 -45.81
C ILE A 11 -20.14 58.16 -45.57
N VAL A 12 -19.91 58.60 -44.34
CA VAL A 12 -18.56 58.96 -43.87
C VAL A 12 -17.75 57.67 -43.81
N LYS A 13 -16.96 57.38 -44.85
CA LYS A 13 -15.86 56.41 -44.73
C LYS A 13 -14.80 57.00 -43.78
N ARG A 14 -15.00 56.83 -42.47
CA ARG A 14 -13.92 57.00 -41.48
C ARG A 14 -12.89 55.90 -41.76
N LYS A 15 -11.86 56.22 -42.55
CA LYS A 15 -10.60 55.45 -42.53
C LYS A 15 -10.06 55.60 -41.11
N ILE A 16 -10.32 54.61 -40.26
CA ILE A 16 -9.63 54.46 -38.99
C ILE A 16 -8.17 54.21 -39.37
N LYS A 17 -7.36 55.28 -39.37
CA LYS A 17 -5.91 55.17 -39.53
C LYS A 17 -5.40 54.58 -38.22
N PHE A 18 -5.45 53.25 -38.11
CA PHE A 18 -4.74 52.52 -37.07
C PHE A 18 -3.29 52.99 -37.19
N SER A 19 -2.79 53.71 -36.19
CA SER A 19 -1.41 54.17 -36.23
C SER A 19 -0.51 52.92 -36.27
N GLU A 20 0.58 52.95 -37.04
CA GLU A 20 1.56 51.86 -37.07
C GLU A 20 2.02 51.46 -35.67
N THR A 21 1.98 52.41 -34.72
CA THR A 21 2.25 52.21 -33.29
C THR A 21 1.22 51.29 -32.62
N CYS A 22 -0.07 51.41 -32.96
CA CYS A 22 -1.14 50.58 -32.41
C CYS A 22 -1.09 49.15 -32.97
N GLU A 23 -0.78 49.00 -34.26
CA GLU A 23 -0.62 47.70 -34.92
C GLU A 23 0.63 46.96 -34.42
N LYS A 24 1.77 47.67 -34.26
CA LYS A 24 2.98 47.12 -33.62
C LYS A 24 2.70 46.68 -32.18
N ARG A 25 2.01 47.50 -31.37
CA ARG A 25 1.67 47.16 -29.97
C ARG A 25 0.74 45.95 -29.88
N PHE A 26 -0.24 45.83 -30.78
CA PHE A 26 -1.12 44.66 -30.87
C PHE A 26 -0.35 43.40 -31.29
N SER A 27 0.55 43.50 -32.28
CA SER A 27 1.38 42.37 -32.71
C SER A 27 2.34 41.86 -31.63
N ILE A 28 2.91 42.78 -30.81
CA ILE A 28 3.77 42.43 -29.67
C ILE A 28 2.94 41.73 -28.59
N THR A 29 1.77 42.26 -28.22
CA THR A 29 0.90 41.61 -27.23
C THR A 29 0.36 40.25 -27.69
N GLN A 30 0.14 40.05 -28.99
CA GLN A 30 -0.22 38.73 -29.53
C GLN A 30 0.97 37.75 -29.47
N LYS A 31 2.18 38.19 -29.83
CA LYS A 31 3.40 37.37 -29.71
C LYS A 31 3.70 37.01 -28.25
N GLU A 32 3.54 37.94 -27.32
CA GLU A 32 3.69 37.69 -25.88
C GLU A 32 2.65 36.69 -25.36
N LYS A 33 1.37 36.82 -25.78
CA LYS A 33 0.33 35.85 -25.44
C LYS A 33 0.64 34.46 -25.98
N ILE A 34 1.07 34.35 -27.25
CA ILE A 34 1.46 33.09 -27.88
C ILE A 34 2.67 32.48 -27.15
N PHE A 35 3.67 33.29 -26.80
CA PHE A 35 4.84 32.86 -26.05
C PHE A 35 4.47 32.36 -24.64
N ILE A 36 3.57 33.06 -23.92
CA ILE A 36 3.10 32.65 -22.61
C ILE A 36 2.27 31.36 -22.68
N ILE A 37 1.40 31.23 -23.68
CA ILE A 37 0.59 30.01 -23.92
C ILE A 37 1.50 28.83 -24.26
N SER A 38 2.49 29.05 -25.14
CA SER A 38 3.51 28.05 -25.48
C SER A 38 4.31 27.62 -24.25
N LYS A 39 4.79 28.57 -23.45
CA LYS A 39 5.53 28.28 -22.21
C LYS A 39 4.68 27.50 -21.20
N LYS A 40 3.40 27.86 -21.01
CA LYS A 40 2.46 27.11 -20.15
C LYS A 40 2.20 25.70 -20.67
N SER A 41 2.12 25.52 -21.98
CA SER A 41 1.99 24.21 -22.61
C SER A 41 3.23 23.34 -22.39
N ILE A 42 4.44 23.88 -22.60
CA ILE A 42 5.70 23.19 -22.36
C ILE A 42 5.84 22.76 -20.89
N ILE A 43 5.54 23.66 -19.94
CA ILE A 43 5.60 23.35 -18.50
C ILE A 43 4.64 22.20 -18.15
N LYS A 44 3.43 22.20 -18.71
CA LYS A 44 2.46 21.12 -18.48
C LYS A 44 2.96 19.77 -19.02
N VAL A 45 3.48 19.73 -20.24
CA VAL A 45 4.02 18.50 -20.85
C VAL A 45 5.19 17.98 -20.03
N MET A 46 6.14 18.85 -19.68
CA MET A 46 7.28 18.51 -18.82
C MET A 46 6.82 17.96 -17.47
N GLY A 47 5.79 18.57 -16.86
CA GLY A 47 5.21 18.11 -15.60
C GLY A 47 4.61 16.71 -15.69
N MET A 48 3.95 16.35 -16.79
CA MET A 48 3.41 15.00 -17.00
C MET A 48 4.53 13.96 -17.14
N ILE A 49 5.62 14.30 -17.84
CA ILE A 49 6.79 13.42 -17.99
C ILE A 49 7.42 13.12 -16.62
N TRP A 50 7.63 14.15 -15.78
CA TRP A 50 8.15 13.96 -14.43
C TRP A 50 7.22 13.15 -13.53
N LEU A 51 5.90 13.37 -13.63
CA LEU A 51 4.92 12.59 -12.90
C LEU A 51 4.98 11.11 -13.31
N GLN A 52 5.05 10.83 -14.61
CA GLN A 52 5.18 9.47 -15.14
C GLN A 52 6.47 8.79 -14.67
N ALA A 53 7.60 9.51 -14.73
CA ALA A 53 8.88 9.01 -14.23
C ALA A 53 8.84 8.71 -12.72
N LEU A 54 8.19 9.56 -11.92
CA LEU A 54 8.00 9.34 -10.49
C LEU A 54 7.17 8.08 -10.21
N VAL A 55 6.11 7.84 -10.97
CA VAL A 55 5.28 6.63 -10.83
C VAL A 55 6.09 5.37 -11.13
N TYR A 56 6.83 5.33 -12.23
CA TYR A 56 7.68 4.17 -12.55
C TYR A 56 8.78 3.96 -11.51
N PHE A 57 9.45 5.03 -11.10
CA PHE A 57 10.51 4.97 -10.08
C PHE A 57 9.97 4.46 -8.75
N SER A 58 8.88 5.05 -8.26
CA SER A 58 8.27 4.68 -6.98
C SER A 58 7.79 3.24 -6.95
N PHE A 59 7.11 2.80 -8.01
CA PHE A 59 6.64 1.43 -8.11
C PHE A 59 7.81 0.42 -8.20
N THR A 60 8.85 0.74 -8.96
CA THR A 60 10.05 -0.11 -9.07
C THR A 60 10.75 -0.26 -7.73
N VAL A 61 11.01 0.85 -7.03
CA VAL A 61 11.63 0.84 -5.69
C VAL A 61 10.75 0.09 -4.70
N PHE A 62 9.44 0.29 -4.73
CA PHE A 62 8.49 -0.44 -3.88
C PHE A 62 8.62 -1.95 -4.07
N VAL A 63 8.55 -2.44 -5.30
CA VAL A 63 8.65 -3.88 -5.61
C VAL A 63 10.01 -4.42 -5.16
N LEU A 64 11.11 -3.77 -5.52
CA LEU A 64 12.45 -4.22 -5.15
C LEU A 64 12.66 -4.26 -3.63
N ALA A 65 12.18 -3.24 -2.90
CA ALA A 65 12.31 -3.18 -1.45
C ALA A 65 11.44 -4.23 -0.75
N VAL A 66 10.22 -4.49 -1.24
CA VAL A 66 9.37 -5.58 -0.73
C VAL A 66 10.03 -6.93 -0.97
N LEU A 67 10.51 -7.21 -2.19
CA LEU A 67 11.21 -8.46 -2.51
C LEU A 67 12.46 -8.64 -1.64
N ALA A 68 13.27 -7.60 -1.48
CA ALA A 68 14.44 -7.65 -0.60
C ALA A 68 14.06 -7.98 0.85
N LYS A 69 12.96 -7.42 1.37
CA LYS A 69 12.45 -7.76 2.72
C LYS A 69 11.92 -9.19 2.81
N VAL A 70 11.18 -9.67 1.81
CA VAL A 70 10.68 -11.05 1.75
C VAL A 70 11.85 -12.03 1.77
N VAL A 71 12.86 -11.81 0.92
CA VAL A 71 14.10 -12.62 0.92
C VAL A 71 14.77 -12.54 2.28
N LYS A 72 14.98 -11.32 2.82
CA LYS A 72 15.59 -11.12 4.13
C LYS A 72 14.87 -11.93 5.22
N TYR A 73 13.54 -11.90 5.29
CA TYR A 73 12.76 -12.64 6.29
C TYR A 73 12.81 -14.15 6.06
N ALA A 74 12.81 -14.60 4.80
CA ALA A 74 12.92 -16.02 4.46
C ALA A 74 14.31 -16.59 4.79
N THR A 75 15.36 -15.76 4.79
CA THR A 75 16.75 -16.18 5.03
C THR A 75 17.28 -15.78 6.41
N MET A 76 16.43 -15.32 7.34
CA MET A 76 16.87 -14.99 8.70
C MET A 76 17.27 -16.26 9.46
N PRO A 77 18.28 -16.19 10.36
CA PRO A 77 18.60 -17.30 11.25
C PRO A 77 17.41 -17.71 12.10
N ILE A 78 17.47 -18.94 12.64
CA ILE A 78 16.45 -19.44 13.56
C ILE A 78 16.18 -18.42 14.68
N HIS A 79 14.90 -18.15 14.91
CA HIS A 79 14.46 -17.18 15.91
C HIS A 79 14.52 -17.80 17.32
N LEU A 80 14.43 -16.94 18.34
CA LEU A 80 14.17 -17.43 19.70
C LEU A 80 12.76 -18.06 19.72
N ARG A 81 12.68 -19.35 20.02
CA ARG A 81 11.42 -20.11 20.04
C ARG A 81 10.55 -19.70 21.23
N TRP A 82 9.28 -19.43 20.97
CA TRP A 82 8.26 -19.18 21.99
C TRP A 82 7.16 -20.20 21.79
N GLU A 83 6.95 -21.07 22.78
CA GLU A 83 5.93 -22.12 22.71
C GLU A 83 4.55 -21.52 23.01
N LEU A 84 3.92 -20.99 21.98
CA LEU A 84 2.64 -20.27 22.08
C LEU A 84 1.51 -21.13 21.51
N TYR A 85 0.66 -21.64 22.41
CA TYR A 85 -0.54 -22.39 22.06
C TYR A 85 -1.79 -21.49 22.14
N PRO A 86 -2.88 -21.78 21.37
CA PRO A 86 -3.03 -22.88 20.41
C PRO A 86 -2.19 -22.70 19.15
N VAL A 87 -1.71 -23.83 18.62
CA VAL A 87 -1.06 -23.91 17.31
C VAL A 87 -2.05 -24.48 16.28
N PRO A 88 -2.38 -23.75 15.18
CA PRO A 88 -3.45 -24.14 14.28
C PRO A 88 -3.30 -25.47 13.56
N HIS A 89 -2.09 -25.94 13.29
CA HIS A 89 -1.89 -27.23 12.63
C HIS A 89 -2.03 -28.42 13.56
N GLU A 90 -1.98 -28.27 14.88
CA GLU A 90 -2.06 -29.43 15.78
C GLU A 90 -3.46 -30.07 15.75
N LYS A 91 -3.53 -31.28 15.19
CA LYS A 91 -4.79 -32.00 15.05
C LYS A 91 -5.34 -32.39 16.42
N GLY A 92 -6.60 -32.03 16.66
CA GLY A 92 -7.30 -32.33 17.92
C GLY A 92 -6.99 -31.38 19.09
N ARG A 93 -5.88 -30.63 19.06
CA ARG A 93 -5.47 -29.72 20.15
C ARG A 93 -5.62 -28.23 19.83
N ALA A 94 -5.70 -27.88 18.54
CA ALA A 94 -5.83 -26.50 18.08
C ALA A 94 -7.05 -25.76 18.69
N GLU A 95 -8.14 -26.47 19.02
CA GLU A 95 -9.37 -25.86 19.56
C GLU A 95 -9.29 -25.56 21.06
N HIS A 96 -8.69 -26.45 21.85
CA HIS A 96 -8.62 -26.29 23.31
C HIS A 96 -7.30 -25.68 23.80
N GLY A 97 -6.34 -25.41 22.91
CA GLY A 97 -5.07 -24.78 23.27
C GLY A 97 -4.05 -25.70 23.92
N GLY A 98 -4.17 -27.01 23.69
CA GLY A 98 -3.23 -27.97 24.25
C GLY A 98 -1.95 -28.12 23.46
N SER A 99 -1.02 -28.86 24.04
CA SER A 99 0.33 -29.09 23.51
C SER A 99 0.66 -30.57 23.39
N TYR A 100 1.59 -30.92 22.49
CA TYR A 100 2.22 -32.24 22.49
C TYR A 100 2.89 -32.59 23.83
N TYR A 101 3.24 -31.62 24.69
CA TYR A 101 3.75 -31.89 26.05
C TYR A 101 2.76 -32.60 26.98
N GLU A 102 1.47 -32.58 26.64
CA GLU A 102 0.44 -33.28 27.41
C GLU A 102 0.54 -34.80 27.26
N GLU A 103 1.23 -35.27 26.22
CA GLU A 103 1.40 -36.69 25.97
C GLU A 103 2.68 -37.26 26.60
N PRO A 104 2.58 -38.37 27.35
CA PRO A 104 3.75 -39.13 27.76
C PRO A 104 4.55 -39.59 26.54
N GLU A 105 5.87 -39.51 26.66
CA GLU A 105 6.83 -39.87 25.62
C GLU A 105 6.53 -39.24 24.24
N TRP A 106 6.02 -38.01 24.22
CA TRP A 106 5.68 -37.28 23.00
C TRP A 106 6.81 -37.26 21.96
N TRP A 107 8.08 -37.28 22.40
CA TRP A 107 9.26 -37.28 21.54
C TRP A 107 9.45 -38.57 20.73
N LYS A 108 8.73 -39.65 21.06
CA LYS A 108 8.73 -40.91 20.30
C LYS A 108 7.56 -41.02 19.32
N LYS A 109 6.59 -40.11 19.39
CA LYS A 109 5.34 -40.20 18.63
C LYS A 109 5.40 -39.32 17.38
N PRO A 110 4.78 -39.74 16.26
CA PRO A 110 4.66 -38.88 15.09
C PRO A 110 3.75 -37.69 15.41
N ARG A 111 4.07 -36.52 14.86
CA ARG A 111 3.23 -35.32 15.00
C ARG A 111 2.12 -35.36 13.97
N GLU A 112 0.88 -35.14 14.42
CA GLU A 112 -0.25 -34.96 13.52
C GLU A 112 -0.47 -33.47 13.24
N THR A 113 -0.03 -33.03 12.06
CA THR A 113 -0.18 -31.64 11.60
C THR A 113 -1.20 -31.52 10.47
N THR A 114 -1.86 -30.37 10.38
CA THR A 114 -2.84 -30.09 9.32
C THR A 114 -2.57 -28.74 8.66
N LEU A 115 -2.26 -28.76 7.37
CA LEU A 115 -2.07 -27.54 6.58
C LEU A 115 -3.37 -26.72 6.48
N LEU A 116 -4.52 -27.39 6.50
CA LEU A 116 -5.82 -26.72 6.42
C LEU A 116 -6.09 -25.82 7.64
N GLY A 117 -5.66 -26.25 8.84
CA GLY A 117 -5.83 -25.46 10.07
C GLY A 117 -5.03 -24.16 10.02
N GLU A 118 -3.75 -24.26 9.65
CA GLU A 118 -2.88 -23.09 9.44
C GLU A 118 -3.43 -22.14 8.37
N LEU A 119 -3.78 -22.66 7.19
CA LEU A 119 -4.29 -21.84 6.10
C LEU A 119 -5.59 -21.14 6.49
N LYS A 120 -6.51 -21.85 7.16
CA LYS A 120 -7.77 -21.29 7.65
C LYS A 120 -7.51 -20.17 8.66
N GLU A 121 -6.70 -20.42 9.69
CA GLU A 121 -6.41 -19.41 10.73
C GLU A 121 -5.69 -18.19 10.16
N MET A 122 -4.75 -18.40 9.24
CA MET A 122 -4.04 -17.34 8.56
C MET A 122 -4.98 -16.50 7.70
N LEU A 123 -5.84 -17.15 6.90
CA LEU A 123 -6.82 -16.47 6.06
C LEU A 123 -7.85 -15.71 6.90
N MET A 124 -8.31 -16.28 8.01
CA MET A 124 -9.21 -15.60 8.94
C MET A 124 -8.56 -14.37 9.58
N GLU A 125 -7.29 -14.46 9.95
CA GLU A 125 -6.55 -13.31 10.47
C GLU A 125 -6.30 -12.24 9.39
N MET A 126 -5.99 -12.65 8.17
CA MET A 126 -5.73 -11.71 7.06
C MET A 126 -7.02 -11.02 6.61
N LEU A 127 -8.09 -11.76 6.36
CA LEU A 127 -9.34 -11.18 5.86
C LEU A 127 -10.13 -10.47 6.97
N PHE A 128 -10.29 -11.10 8.14
CA PHE A 128 -11.22 -10.64 9.17
C PHE A 128 -10.54 -10.05 10.41
N ILE A 129 -9.21 -10.10 10.51
CA ILE A 129 -8.48 -9.60 11.69
C ILE A 129 -9.03 -10.26 12.96
N LYS A 130 -9.19 -11.59 12.90
CA LYS A 130 -9.82 -12.44 13.91
C LYS A 130 -9.34 -12.15 15.33
N ARG A 131 -8.03 -12.01 15.55
CA ARG A 131 -7.51 -11.77 16.91
C ARG A 131 -7.97 -10.43 17.50
N VAL A 132 -8.09 -9.37 16.69
CA VAL A 132 -8.64 -8.10 17.18
C VAL A 132 -10.13 -8.24 17.47
N PHE A 133 -10.86 -9.03 16.68
CA PHE A 133 -12.26 -9.37 16.98
C PHE A 133 -12.39 -10.14 18.30
N GLU A 134 -11.48 -11.05 18.61
CA GLU A 134 -11.57 -11.87 19.83
C GLU A 134 -11.13 -11.09 21.08
N TYR A 135 -9.97 -10.44 21.03
CA TYR A 135 -9.33 -9.86 22.21
C TYR A 135 -9.60 -8.35 22.40
N LYS A 136 -9.98 -7.62 21.34
CA LYS A 136 -10.18 -6.17 21.37
C LYS A 136 -11.38 -5.74 20.50
N ARG A 137 -12.55 -6.35 20.72
CA ARG A 137 -13.81 -6.11 19.97
C ARG A 137 -14.10 -4.63 19.67
N PRO A 138 -14.02 -3.69 20.63
CA PRO A 138 -14.32 -2.30 20.34
C PRO A 138 -13.40 -1.70 19.26
N LEU A 139 -12.12 -2.12 19.18
CA LEU A 139 -11.16 -1.66 18.18
C LEU A 139 -11.43 -2.29 16.79
N TRP A 140 -12.00 -3.50 16.77
CA TRP A 140 -12.32 -4.21 15.53
C TRP A 140 -13.29 -3.43 14.65
N TRP A 141 -14.33 -2.82 15.23
CA TRP A 141 -15.32 -2.02 14.50
C TRP A 141 -14.76 -0.81 13.74
N PHE A 142 -13.53 -0.40 14.06
CA PHE A 142 -12.82 0.64 13.29
C PHE A 142 -11.76 0.02 12.38
N THR A 143 -11.03 -0.98 12.89
CA THR A 143 -9.89 -1.57 12.19
C THR A 143 -10.34 -2.39 11.00
N TYR A 144 -11.36 -3.25 11.16
CA TYR A 144 -11.81 -4.12 10.08
C TYR A 144 -12.39 -3.35 8.89
N PRO A 145 -13.34 -2.40 9.07
CA PRO A 145 -13.84 -1.63 7.92
C PRO A 145 -12.76 -0.81 7.21
N PHE A 146 -11.79 -0.25 7.94
CA PHE A 146 -10.63 0.42 7.35
C PHE A 146 -9.80 -0.52 6.46
N HIS A 147 -9.52 -1.74 6.94
CA HIS A 147 -8.77 -2.75 6.16
C HIS A 147 -9.59 -3.29 4.99
N THR A 148 -10.89 -3.48 5.15
CA THR A 148 -11.79 -3.79 4.04
C THR A 148 -11.71 -2.70 2.96
N GLY A 149 -11.66 -1.42 3.36
CA GLY A 149 -11.39 -0.32 2.43
C GLY A 149 -10.06 -0.47 1.68
N ILE A 150 -8.99 -0.89 2.36
CA ILE A 150 -7.69 -1.20 1.73
C ILE A 150 -7.82 -2.38 0.75
N TYR A 151 -8.51 -3.47 1.12
CA TYR A 151 -8.71 -4.60 0.22
C TYR A 151 -9.49 -4.20 -1.02
N LEU A 152 -10.53 -3.38 -0.85
CA LEU A 152 -11.30 -2.85 -1.96
C LEU A 152 -10.49 -1.90 -2.84
N ILE A 153 -9.62 -1.04 -2.30
CA ILE A 153 -8.79 -0.16 -3.15
C ILE A 153 -7.76 -0.97 -3.95
N LEU A 154 -7.21 -2.04 -3.39
CA LEU A 154 -6.34 -2.97 -4.13
C LEU A 154 -7.11 -3.67 -5.25
N ALA A 155 -8.32 -4.17 -4.95
CA ALA A 155 -9.19 -4.74 -5.97
C ALA A 155 -9.56 -3.71 -7.05
N TRP A 156 -9.78 -2.45 -6.68
CA TRP A 156 -10.03 -1.35 -7.60
C TRP A 156 -8.86 -1.11 -8.55
N PHE A 157 -7.61 -1.10 -8.07
CA PHE A 157 -6.43 -1.02 -8.94
C PHE A 157 -6.37 -2.16 -9.96
N VAL A 158 -6.72 -3.38 -9.54
CA VAL A 158 -6.82 -4.54 -10.44
C VAL A 158 -7.91 -4.34 -11.49
N LEU A 159 -9.08 -3.82 -11.11
CA LEU A 159 -10.17 -3.52 -12.05
C LEU A 159 -9.77 -2.44 -13.06
N VAL A 160 -9.10 -1.37 -12.63
CA VAL A 160 -8.56 -0.33 -13.52
C VAL A 160 -7.50 -0.91 -14.46
N PHE A 161 -6.62 -1.76 -13.97
CA PHE A 161 -5.63 -2.47 -14.80
C PHE A 161 -6.30 -3.34 -15.87
N ILE A 162 -7.27 -4.17 -15.48
CA ILE A 162 -8.04 -5.00 -16.43
C ILE A 162 -8.77 -4.11 -17.43
N GLY A 163 -9.42 -3.03 -16.98
CA GLY A 163 -10.10 -2.08 -17.86
C GLY A 163 -9.16 -1.44 -18.88
N ALA A 164 -7.95 -1.06 -18.47
CA ALA A 164 -6.92 -0.53 -19.37
C ALA A 164 -6.46 -1.57 -20.39
N VAL A 165 -6.32 -2.85 -20.01
CA VAL A 165 -5.99 -3.94 -20.94
C VAL A 165 -7.09 -4.13 -21.99
N PHE A 166 -8.36 -4.06 -21.60
CA PHE A 166 -9.49 -4.09 -22.54
C PHE A 166 -9.44 -2.90 -23.52
N GLU A 167 -9.16 -1.69 -23.03
CA GLU A 167 -9.03 -0.50 -23.88
C GLU A 167 -7.80 -0.53 -24.81
N ILE A 168 -6.77 -1.29 -24.46
CA ILE A 168 -5.62 -1.58 -25.35
C ILE A 168 -6.04 -2.56 -26.44
N ALA A 169 -6.84 -3.58 -26.09
CA ALA A 169 -7.37 -4.56 -27.03
C ALA A 169 -8.47 -4.01 -27.96
N GLY A 170 -8.84 -2.72 -27.82
CA GLY A 170 -9.83 -2.06 -28.67
C GLY A 170 -11.27 -2.14 -28.14
N PHE A 171 -11.46 -2.64 -26.91
CA PHE A 171 -12.76 -2.73 -26.25
C PHE A 171 -12.91 -1.59 -25.24
N PRO A 172 -13.66 -0.52 -25.55
CA PRO A 172 -13.87 0.58 -24.63
C PRO A 172 -14.68 0.11 -23.41
N ILE A 173 -14.35 0.63 -22.24
CA ILE A 173 -15.08 0.38 -20.99
C ILE A 173 -16.07 1.52 -20.76
N SER A 174 -17.36 1.26 -21.01
CA SER A 174 -18.44 2.22 -20.74
C SER A 174 -19.74 1.53 -20.36
N ALA A 175 -20.64 2.26 -19.67
CA ALA A 175 -21.97 1.76 -19.30
C ALA A 175 -22.81 1.29 -20.50
N ALA A 176 -22.62 1.92 -21.66
CA ALA A 176 -23.35 1.63 -22.90
C ALA A 176 -22.51 0.84 -23.92
N SER A 177 -21.45 0.16 -23.48
CA SER A 177 -20.63 -0.67 -24.36
C SER A 177 -21.44 -1.84 -24.90
N LEU A 178 -21.99 -1.67 -26.10
CA LEU A 178 -22.77 -2.67 -26.85
C LEU A 178 -21.93 -3.41 -27.90
N GLN A 179 -20.59 -3.28 -27.85
CA GLN A 179 -19.74 -3.95 -28.83
C GLN A 179 -19.91 -5.47 -28.74
N GLN A 180 -20.08 -6.09 -29.90
CA GLN A 180 -20.35 -7.51 -30.09
C GLN A 180 -19.09 -8.35 -29.83
N LEU A 181 -18.73 -8.48 -28.55
CA LEU A 181 -17.74 -9.43 -28.03
C LEU A 181 -18.32 -10.85 -27.94
N GLY A 182 -19.39 -11.14 -28.67
CA GLY A 182 -20.16 -12.37 -28.55
C GLY A 182 -20.60 -12.61 -27.10
N PHE A 183 -20.28 -13.79 -26.56
CA PHE A 183 -20.61 -14.18 -25.18
C PHE A 183 -19.94 -13.33 -24.10
N LEU A 184 -18.92 -12.52 -24.42
CA LEU A 184 -18.20 -11.67 -23.47
C LEU A 184 -18.70 -10.21 -23.42
N SER A 185 -19.79 -9.88 -24.12
CA SER A 185 -20.30 -8.51 -24.21
C SER A 185 -20.75 -7.91 -22.86
N TRP A 186 -20.97 -8.74 -21.84
CA TRP A 186 -21.31 -8.31 -20.47
C TRP A 186 -20.09 -7.84 -19.65
N LEU A 187 -18.86 -8.16 -20.07
CA LEU A 187 -17.66 -7.84 -19.29
C LEU A 187 -17.35 -6.33 -19.22
N PRO A 188 -17.36 -5.55 -20.32
CA PRO A 188 -17.02 -4.12 -20.23
C PRO A 188 -17.97 -3.31 -19.32
N PRO A 189 -19.31 -3.45 -19.42
CA PRO A 189 -20.21 -2.78 -18.48
C PRO A 189 -20.04 -3.28 -17.04
N LEU A 190 -19.77 -4.58 -16.84
CA LEU A 190 -19.51 -5.11 -15.49
C LEU A 190 -18.25 -4.47 -14.88
N ILE A 191 -17.14 -4.42 -15.62
CA ILE A 191 -15.90 -3.77 -15.17
C ILE A 191 -16.16 -2.30 -14.84
N TYR A 192 -16.91 -1.59 -15.68
CA TYR A 192 -17.31 -0.20 -15.44
C TYR A 192 -18.03 -0.04 -14.09
N TYR A 193 -19.11 -0.79 -13.87
CA TYR A 193 -19.89 -0.67 -12.62
C TYR A 193 -19.13 -1.15 -11.40
N LEU A 194 -18.37 -2.25 -11.50
CA LEU A 194 -17.55 -2.73 -10.40
C LEU A 194 -16.45 -1.74 -10.03
N THR A 195 -15.75 -1.16 -11.03
CA THR A 195 -14.74 -0.13 -10.77
C THR A 195 -15.35 1.06 -10.04
N TRP A 196 -16.54 1.48 -10.44
CA TRP A 196 -17.26 2.56 -9.75
C TRP A 196 -17.62 2.20 -8.30
N ILE A 197 -18.37 1.11 -8.11
CA ILE A 197 -18.88 0.70 -6.79
C ILE A 197 -17.72 0.42 -5.82
N VAL A 198 -16.74 -0.37 -6.25
CA VAL A 198 -15.60 -0.75 -5.42
C VAL A 198 -14.76 0.48 -5.08
N GLY A 199 -14.54 1.39 -6.02
CA GLY A 199 -13.78 2.62 -5.78
C GLY A 199 -14.44 3.52 -4.73
N VAL A 200 -15.76 3.75 -4.86
CA VAL A 200 -16.52 4.57 -3.91
C VAL A 200 -16.53 3.97 -2.52
N LEU A 201 -16.82 2.66 -2.41
CA LEU A 201 -16.82 1.96 -1.12
C LEU A 201 -15.43 1.96 -0.48
N ALA A 202 -14.37 1.70 -1.26
CA ALA A 202 -12.99 1.73 -0.77
C ALA A 202 -12.63 3.09 -0.16
N MET A 203 -12.84 4.17 -0.92
CA MET A 203 -12.54 5.53 -0.48
C MET A 203 -13.35 5.93 0.77
N ALA A 204 -14.66 5.62 0.78
CA ALA A 204 -15.53 5.93 1.92
C ALA A 204 -15.09 5.20 3.19
N LEU A 205 -14.84 3.90 3.10
CA LEU A 205 -14.39 3.09 4.23
C LEU A 205 -13.03 3.55 4.74
N MET A 206 -12.05 3.75 3.85
CA MET A 206 -10.71 4.18 4.26
C MET A 206 -10.72 5.58 4.91
N LEU A 207 -11.51 6.52 4.40
CA LEU A 207 -11.58 7.87 4.96
C LEU A 207 -12.28 7.88 6.32
N ILE A 208 -13.50 7.36 6.39
CA ILE A 208 -14.34 7.41 7.61
C ILE A 208 -13.66 6.65 8.75
N PHE A 209 -13.24 5.41 8.49
CA PHE A 209 -12.64 4.59 9.53
C PHE A 209 -11.16 4.92 9.76
N GLY A 210 -10.45 5.48 8.78
CA GLY A 210 -9.12 6.05 8.99
C GLY A 210 -9.15 7.21 9.98
N ILE A 211 -10.09 8.16 9.80
CA ILE A 211 -10.33 9.25 10.76
C ILE A 211 -10.75 8.68 12.13
N GLY A 212 -11.65 7.69 12.15
CA GLY A 212 -12.07 7.02 13.38
C GLY A 212 -10.90 6.39 14.15
N LEU A 213 -9.99 5.70 13.46
CA LEU A 213 -8.77 5.14 14.05
C LEU A 213 -7.83 6.22 14.56
N LEU A 214 -7.70 7.34 13.84
CA LEU A 214 -6.84 8.45 14.24
C LEU A 214 -7.38 9.11 15.51
N LEU A 215 -8.68 9.42 15.55
CA LEU A 215 -9.35 9.97 16.73
C LEU A 215 -9.19 9.03 17.91
N ARG A 216 -9.42 7.74 17.72
CA ARG A 216 -9.28 6.74 18.78
C ARG A 216 -7.84 6.67 19.31
N ARG A 217 -6.83 6.77 18.43
CA ARG A 217 -5.42 6.81 18.84
C ARG A 217 -5.04 8.08 19.61
N LEU A 218 -5.79 9.18 19.42
CA LEU A 218 -5.60 10.42 20.15
C LEU A 218 -6.30 10.41 21.52
N THR A 219 -7.44 9.75 21.63
CA THR A 219 -8.31 9.79 22.82
C THR A 219 -8.15 8.61 23.78
N ASP A 220 -7.81 7.41 23.28
CA ASP A 220 -7.62 6.22 24.11
C ASP A 220 -6.22 6.24 24.73
N GLU A 221 -6.15 6.52 26.03
CA GLU A 221 -4.90 6.59 26.79
C GLU A 221 -4.11 5.28 26.73
N GLY A 222 -4.83 4.15 26.77
CA GLY A 222 -4.25 2.81 26.68
C GLY A 222 -3.63 2.52 25.31
N MET A 223 -4.06 3.15 24.23
CA MET A 223 -3.39 3.07 22.92
C MET A 223 -2.31 4.13 22.75
N ARG A 224 -2.52 5.32 23.31
CA ARG A 224 -1.57 6.44 23.21
C ARG A 224 -0.23 6.08 23.85
N SER A 225 -0.23 5.37 24.96
CA SER A 225 0.97 4.89 25.66
C SER A 225 1.84 3.95 24.82
N TYR A 226 1.26 3.22 23.86
CA TYR A 226 1.99 2.33 22.95
C TYR A 226 2.13 2.91 21.52
N SER A 227 1.78 4.18 21.32
CA SER A 227 1.86 4.84 20.01
C SER A 227 3.09 5.73 19.90
N SER A 228 3.87 5.54 18.84
CA SER A 228 4.97 6.44 18.47
C SER A 228 4.50 7.52 17.49
N PRO A 229 5.21 8.67 17.37
CA PRO A 229 4.84 9.73 16.42
C PRO A 229 4.67 9.25 14.98
N VAL A 230 5.49 8.26 14.58
CA VAL A 230 5.43 7.63 13.26
C VAL A 230 4.08 6.94 13.01
N ASP A 231 3.43 6.39 14.05
CA ASP A 231 2.15 5.71 13.90
C ASP A 231 1.01 6.69 13.57
N TYR A 232 1.08 7.92 14.09
CA TYR A 232 0.18 9.02 13.74
C TYR A 232 0.44 9.52 12.32
N PHE A 233 1.71 9.74 11.97
CA PHE A 233 2.10 10.18 10.63
C PHE A 233 1.65 9.17 9.56
N ASN A 234 1.87 7.87 9.77
CA ASN A 234 1.47 6.82 8.82
C ASN A 234 -0.03 6.88 8.53
N LEU A 235 -0.85 6.97 9.58
CA LEU A 235 -2.30 7.02 9.43
C LEU A 235 -2.77 8.32 8.78
N LEU A 236 -2.21 9.46 9.18
CA LEU A 236 -2.49 10.76 8.56
C LEU A 236 -2.09 10.78 7.07
N PHE A 237 -0.96 10.17 6.73
CA PHE A 237 -0.49 10.12 5.34
C PHE A 237 -1.42 9.28 4.47
N ILE A 238 -1.88 8.11 4.96
CA ILE A 238 -2.89 7.31 4.25
C ILE A 238 -4.19 8.12 4.08
N ILE A 239 -4.68 8.78 5.14
CA ILE A 239 -5.88 9.62 5.07
C ILE A 239 -5.70 10.74 4.05
N ALA A 240 -4.54 11.39 3.98
CA ALA A 240 -4.25 12.44 3.01
C ALA A 240 -4.26 11.92 1.56
N VAL A 241 -3.70 10.73 1.31
CA VAL A 241 -3.75 10.07 0.00
C VAL A 241 -5.19 9.77 -0.40
N VAL A 242 -6.01 9.24 0.51
CA VAL A 242 -7.42 8.93 0.24
C VAL A 242 -8.23 10.21 0.02
N ALA A 243 -8.03 11.24 0.85
CA ALA A 243 -8.73 12.52 0.72
C ALA A 243 -8.41 13.22 -0.61
N THR A 244 -7.14 13.21 -1.03
CA THR A 244 -6.76 13.73 -2.35
C THR A 244 -7.27 12.86 -3.50
N GLY A 245 -7.44 11.54 -3.29
CA GLY A 245 -8.08 10.64 -4.24
C GLY A 245 -9.56 10.95 -4.45
N ILE A 246 -10.30 11.19 -3.35
CA ILE A 246 -11.70 11.64 -3.41
C ILE A 246 -11.81 13.00 -4.10
N ALA A 247 -10.88 13.93 -3.83
CA ALA A 247 -10.85 15.21 -4.51
C ALA A 247 -10.53 15.07 -6.01
N ALA A 248 -9.66 14.13 -6.39
CA ALA A 248 -9.35 13.83 -7.79
C ALA A 248 -10.54 13.16 -8.50
N TRP A 249 -11.32 12.33 -7.81
CA TRP A 249 -12.50 11.65 -8.33
C TRP A 249 -13.59 12.62 -8.83
N GLN A 250 -13.65 13.85 -8.30
CA GLN A 250 -14.56 14.89 -8.81
C GLN A 250 -14.29 15.27 -10.28
N TYR A 251 -13.06 15.02 -10.77
CA TYR A 251 -12.65 15.28 -12.15
C TYR A 251 -12.64 14.02 -13.03
N ASP A 252 -13.00 12.87 -12.48
CA ASP A 252 -12.97 11.56 -13.14
C ASP A 252 -14.01 10.62 -12.52
N SER A 253 -15.28 11.02 -12.54
CA SER A 253 -16.35 10.38 -11.77
C SER A 253 -16.64 8.93 -12.17
N ASP A 254 -16.28 8.55 -13.40
CA ASP A 254 -16.45 7.23 -14.01
C ASP A 254 -15.14 6.44 -14.16
N PHE A 255 -14.04 6.99 -13.62
CA PHE A 255 -12.69 6.42 -13.67
C PHE A 255 -12.14 6.21 -15.09
N THR A 256 -12.67 6.93 -16.10
CA THR A 256 -12.18 6.88 -17.47
C THR A 256 -10.75 7.43 -17.57
N LEU A 257 -10.45 8.54 -16.90
CA LEU A 257 -9.11 9.10 -16.87
C LEU A 257 -8.13 8.19 -16.14
N ALA A 258 -8.54 7.53 -15.05
CA ALA A 258 -7.73 6.54 -14.35
C ALA A 258 -7.35 5.34 -15.24
N ARG A 259 -8.30 4.82 -16.04
CA ARG A 259 -8.02 3.76 -17.02
C ARG A 259 -7.09 4.24 -18.13
N ALA A 260 -7.31 5.44 -18.68
CA ALA A 260 -6.42 6.03 -19.68
C ALA A 260 -4.99 6.27 -19.14
N PHE A 261 -4.87 6.69 -17.88
CA PHE A 261 -3.61 6.85 -17.18
C PHE A 261 -2.89 5.50 -17.06
N MET A 262 -3.60 4.46 -16.59
CA MET A 262 -3.06 3.10 -16.47
C MET A 262 -2.64 2.52 -17.83
N LYS A 263 -3.46 2.72 -18.87
CA LYS A 263 -3.13 2.36 -20.25
C LYS A 263 -1.85 3.01 -20.72
N SER A 264 -1.65 4.29 -20.40
CA SER A 264 -0.43 5.03 -20.76
C SER A 264 0.80 4.46 -20.05
N LEU A 265 0.66 4.05 -18.77
CA LEU A 265 1.73 3.38 -18.03
C LEU A 265 2.10 2.02 -18.64
N ILE A 266 1.12 1.19 -19.00
CA ILE A 266 1.32 -0.14 -19.59
C ILE A 266 1.98 -0.06 -20.97
N THR A 267 1.55 0.91 -21.78
CA THR A 267 2.02 1.07 -23.18
C THR A 267 3.25 1.96 -23.30
N PHE A 268 3.79 2.47 -22.20
CA PHE A 268 4.89 3.44 -22.17
C PHE A 268 4.64 4.67 -23.06
N SER A 269 3.38 5.10 -23.15
CA SER A 269 2.96 6.27 -23.91
C SER A 269 2.77 7.50 -22.99
N PRO A 270 2.79 8.73 -23.54
CA PRO A 270 2.63 9.94 -22.74
C PRO A 270 1.32 9.95 -21.95
N LEU A 271 1.38 10.33 -20.67
CA LEU A 271 0.19 10.45 -19.83
C LEU A 271 -0.86 11.42 -20.41
N PRO A 272 -2.16 11.15 -20.20
CA PRO A 272 -3.21 12.12 -20.53
C PRO A 272 -3.05 13.39 -19.67
N SER A 273 -3.56 14.51 -20.17
CA SER A 273 -3.60 15.74 -19.37
C SER A 273 -4.57 15.56 -18.19
N VAL A 274 -4.07 15.71 -16.97
CA VAL A 274 -4.87 15.58 -15.74
C VAL A 274 -4.99 16.91 -14.97
N SER A 275 -5.95 16.98 -14.06
CA SER A 275 -6.11 18.13 -13.16
C SER A 275 -4.93 18.25 -12.19
N SER A 276 -4.65 19.45 -11.67
CA SER A 276 -3.63 19.65 -10.64
C SER A 276 -3.90 18.82 -9.37
N THR A 277 -5.18 18.60 -9.04
CA THR A 277 -5.60 17.74 -7.92
C THR A 277 -5.19 16.29 -8.15
N THR A 278 -5.38 15.78 -9.38
CA THR A 278 -4.92 14.44 -9.77
C THR A 278 -3.40 14.33 -9.72
N VAL A 279 -2.66 15.36 -10.16
CA VAL A 279 -1.19 15.41 -10.04
C VAL A 279 -0.76 15.29 -8.58
N LEU A 280 -1.38 16.05 -7.68
CA LEU A 280 -1.11 15.99 -6.24
C LEU A 280 -1.39 14.59 -5.68
N HIS A 281 -2.55 14.03 -5.99
CA HIS A 281 -2.92 12.68 -5.53
C HIS A 281 -1.91 11.62 -5.99
N VAL A 282 -1.59 11.58 -7.29
CA VAL A 282 -0.63 10.62 -7.85
C VAL A 282 0.77 10.81 -7.25
N THR A 283 1.16 12.06 -6.99
CA THR A 283 2.43 12.37 -6.31
C THR A 283 2.44 11.81 -4.90
N LEU A 284 1.41 12.08 -4.09
CA LEU A 284 1.31 11.57 -2.72
C LEU A 284 1.23 10.04 -2.68
N LEU A 285 0.50 9.42 -3.61
CA LEU A 285 0.45 7.96 -3.74
C LEU A 285 1.82 7.37 -4.09
N SER A 286 2.55 8.00 -5.01
CA SER A 286 3.92 7.59 -5.37
C SER A 286 4.87 7.69 -4.17
N LEU A 287 4.77 8.76 -3.39
CA LEU A 287 5.51 8.92 -2.15
C LEU A 287 5.11 7.88 -1.10
N LEU A 288 3.83 7.51 -1.02
CA LEU A 288 3.36 6.45 -0.14
C LEU A 288 4.00 5.11 -0.53
N PHE A 289 4.05 4.76 -1.83
CA PHE A 289 4.75 3.55 -2.29
C PHE A 289 6.24 3.55 -1.98
N LEU A 290 6.93 4.68 -2.11
CA LEU A 290 8.33 4.79 -1.70
C LEU A 290 8.52 4.60 -0.19
N TYR A 291 7.57 5.11 0.60
CA TYR A 291 7.66 5.11 2.06
C TYR A 291 7.28 3.75 2.67
N LEU A 292 6.21 3.13 2.17
CA LEU A 292 5.59 1.92 2.71
C LEU A 292 6.59 0.78 3.05
N PRO A 293 7.51 0.36 2.17
CA PRO A 293 8.37 -0.80 2.43
C PRO A 293 9.40 -0.54 3.54
N PHE A 294 9.63 0.70 3.96
CA PHE A 294 10.60 1.04 5.01
C PHE A 294 9.96 1.30 6.37
N THR A 295 8.68 1.00 6.53
CA THR A 295 7.90 1.35 7.73
C THR A 295 7.32 0.13 8.43
N LYS A 296 6.64 0.36 9.57
CA LYS A 296 5.82 -0.64 10.26
C LYS A 296 4.61 -1.10 9.44
N MET A 297 4.28 -0.42 8.34
CA MET A 297 3.15 -0.80 7.47
C MET A 297 3.43 -2.07 6.66
N THR A 298 4.66 -2.62 6.66
CA THR A 298 4.98 -3.89 5.98
C THR A 298 4.36 -5.14 6.60
N HIS A 299 3.53 -4.99 7.63
CA HIS A 299 2.87 -6.11 8.29
C HIS A 299 1.97 -6.93 7.35
N PHE A 300 1.50 -6.38 6.22
CA PHE A 300 0.64 -7.11 5.27
C PHE A 300 1.31 -8.37 4.67
N PHE A 301 2.65 -8.40 4.53
CA PHE A 301 3.37 -9.63 4.16
C PHE A 301 4.23 -10.17 5.31
N ALA A 302 4.74 -9.30 6.19
CA ALA A 302 5.54 -9.75 7.33
C ALA A 302 4.72 -10.65 8.27
N LYS A 303 3.40 -10.45 8.36
CA LYS A 303 2.51 -11.28 9.18
C LYS A 303 2.59 -12.77 8.81
N TYR A 304 2.74 -13.09 7.51
CA TYR A 304 2.93 -14.47 7.06
C TYR A 304 4.13 -15.13 7.76
N PHE A 305 5.29 -14.47 7.72
CA PHE A 305 6.50 -14.95 8.37
C PHE A 305 6.35 -15.01 9.90
N THR A 306 5.83 -13.95 10.52
CA THR A 306 5.72 -13.91 11.98
C THR A 306 4.68 -14.90 12.52
N TYR A 307 3.68 -15.29 11.72
CA TYR A 307 2.70 -16.27 12.16
C TYR A 307 3.24 -17.68 11.92
N HIS A 308 3.58 -18.00 10.67
CA HIS A 308 3.98 -19.34 10.29
C HIS A 308 5.34 -19.77 10.85
N LYS A 309 6.32 -18.85 10.88
CA LYS A 309 7.69 -19.14 11.31
C LYS A 309 8.02 -18.69 12.72
N ILE A 310 7.11 -18.07 13.47
CA ILE A 310 7.40 -17.61 14.84
C ILE A 310 6.27 -17.99 15.79
N LEU A 311 5.06 -17.49 15.56
CA LEU A 311 3.93 -17.72 16.47
C LEU A 311 3.48 -19.18 16.52
N TRP A 312 3.53 -19.86 15.38
CA TRP A 312 3.12 -21.25 15.22
C TRP A 312 4.31 -22.20 15.07
N GLU A 313 5.54 -21.71 15.26
CA GLU A 313 6.68 -22.61 15.31
C GLU A 313 6.58 -23.44 16.60
N ASP A 314 6.33 -24.73 16.43
CA ASP A 314 6.32 -25.69 17.53
C ASP A 314 7.15 -26.95 17.26
N THR A 315 8.06 -26.95 16.28
CA THR A 315 8.89 -28.11 15.95
C THR A 315 9.90 -28.36 17.08
N PRO A 316 9.92 -29.57 17.67
CA PRO A 316 10.83 -29.86 18.76
C PRO A 316 12.28 -29.97 18.25
N ASN A 317 13.23 -29.45 19.03
CA ASN A 317 14.65 -29.66 18.79
C ASN A 317 15.07 -31.05 19.28
N LEU A 318 15.07 -32.03 18.38
CA LEU A 318 15.51 -33.40 18.65
C LEU A 318 16.95 -33.61 18.18
N LYS A 319 17.64 -34.61 18.76
CA LYS A 319 18.99 -34.98 18.34
C LYS A 319 19.00 -35.45 16.88
N GLY A 320 19.90 -34.89 16.07
CA GLY A 320 20.03 -35.11 14.63
C GLY A 320 19.01 -34.36 13.78
N SER A 321 18.20 -33.46 14.36
CA SER A 321 17.23 -32.65 13.61
C SER A 321 17.88 -31.48 12.89
N GLU A 322 17.21 -30.97 11.86
CA GLU A 322 17.59 -29.74 11.13
C GLU A 322 17.75 -28.55 12.09
N ILE A 323 16.87 -28.45 13.10
CA ILE A 323 16.93 -27.41 14.12
C ILE A 323 18.23 -27.50 14.94
N GLU A 324 18.69 -28.70 15.29
CA GLU A 324 19.95 -28.88 16.00
C GLU A 324 21.13 -28.38 15.15
N GLU A 325 21.10 -28.63 13.83
CA GLU A 325 22.12 -28.14 12.90
C GLU A 325 22.09 -26.61 12.76
N GLU A 326 20.90 -26.01 12.65
CA GLU A 326 20.74 -24.56 12.60
C GLU A 326 21.22 -23.89 13.88
N VAL A 327 20.88 -24.44 15.05
CA VAL A 327 21.36 -23.95 16.35
C VAL A 327 22.88 -24.06 16.43
N LYS A 328 23.47 -25.17 15.99
CA LYS A 328 24.95 -25.31 15.92
C LYS A 328 25.59 -24.24 15.06
N LYS A 329 24.99 -23.88 13.91
CA LYS A 329 25.48 -22.79 13.05
C LYS A 329 25.41 -21.44 13.77
N VAL A 330 24.29 -21.13 14.42
CA VAL A 330 24.11 -19.85 15.15
C VAL A 330 25.04 -19.74 16.35
N LEU A 331 25.30 -20.85 17.05
CA LEU A 331 26.25 -20.90 18.16
C LEU A 331 27.69 -20.53 17.77
N MET A 332 28.04 -20.64 16.48
CA MET A 332 29.35 -20.24 15.96
C MET A 332 29.43 -18.76 15.57
N TYR A 333 28.32 -18.02 15.62
CA TYR A 333 28.35 -16.57 15.39
C TYR A 333 29.11 -15.86 16.52
N ARG A 334 29.91 -14.86 16.14
CA ARG A 334 30.69 -14.06 17.08
C ARG A 334 29.83 -12.95 17.68
N VAL A 335 29.95 -12.77 18.99
CA VAL A 335 29.29 -11.70 19.72
C VAL A 335 29.99 -10.37 19.42
N SER A 336 29.24 -9.41 18.87
CA SER A 336 29.77 -8.10 18.47
C SER A 336 29.67 -7.01 19.54
N TRP A 337 28.93 -7.27 20.62
CA TRP A 337 28.70 -6.32 21.72
C TRP A 337 29.40 -6.80 23.00
N SER A 338 29.51 -5.91 23.99
CA SER A 338 30.21 -6.18 25.26
C SER A 338 29.37 -5.76 26.46
N ALA A 339 29.42 -6.54 27.53
CA ALA A 339 28.88 -6.21 28.85
C ALA A 339 29.74 -6.87 29.94
N PRO A 340 29.57 -6.54 31.24
CA PRO A 340 30.36 -7.17 32.30
C PRO A 340 30.33 -8.71 32.30
N HIS A 341 29.25 -9.31 31.79
CA HIS A 341 29.05 -10.76 31.67
C HIS A 341 29.17 -11.31 30.24
N VAL A 342 29.58 -10.48 29.26
CA VAL A 342 29.72 -10.85 27.84
C VAL A 342 30.97 -10.21 27.25
N LYS A 343 31.91 -11.03 26.81
CA LYS A 343 33.16 -10.60 26.17
C LYS A 343 32.98 -10.56 24.63
N PRO A 344 33.27 -9.42 24.00
CA PRO A 344 33.16 -9.30 22.56
C PRO A 344 34.18 -10.20 21.83
N GLY A 345 33.84 -10.64 20.63
CA GLY A 345 34.72 -11.40 19.73
C GLY A 345 34.71 -12.92 19.94
N LEU A 346 34.16 -13.42 21.05
CA LEU A 346 33.93 -14.85 21.26
C LEU A 346 32.68 -15.33 20.51
N THR A 347 32.62 -16.63 20.20
CA THR A 347 31.41 -17.27 19.69
C THR A 347 30.36 -17.43 20.78
N TRP A 348 29.09 -17.53 20.41
CA TRP A 348 28.02 -17.84 21.38
C TRP A 348 28.26 -19.16 22.12
N ALA A 349 28.84 -20.17 21.47
CA ALA A 349 29.22 -21.44 22.11
C ALA A 349 30.28 -21.23 23.21
N GLU A 350 31.32 -20.47 22.92
CA GLU A 350 32.39 -20.16 23.89
C GLU A 350 31.84 -19.36 25.07
N GLU A 351 30.93 -18.42 24.83
CA GLU A 351 30.34 -17.63 25.91
C GLU A 351 29.37 -18.40 26.78
N ALA A 352 28.50 -19.21 26.18
CA ALA A 352 27.63 -20.10 26.94
C ALA A 352 28.43 -21.08 27.80
N SER A 353 29.63 -21.48 27.37
CA SER A 353 30.50 -22.39 28.11
C SER A 353 31.30 -21.72 29.23
N LYS A 354 31.49 -20.39 29.18
CA LYS A 354 32.24 -19.61 30.18
C LYS A 354 31.40 -19.15 31.35
N VAL A 355 30.10 -18.97 31.15
CA VAL A 355 29.16 -18.80 32.26
C VAL A 355 29.08 -20.14 32.99
N GLY A 356 29.94 -20.33 33.99
CA GLY A 356 29.85 -21.50 34.85
C GLY A 356 28.46 -21.52 35.49
N LEU A 357 27.76 -22.65 35.41
CA LEU A 357 26.47 -22.89 36.11
C LEU A 357 26.55 -22.57 37.63
N ASN A 358 27.76 -22.46 38.18
CA ASN A 358 28.04 -22.07 39.56
C ASN A 358 27.87 -20.56 39.85
N GLU A 359 27.76 -19.70 38.83
CA GLU A 359 27.53 -18.25 39.00
C GLU A 359 26.06 -17.83 38.82
N ILE A 360 25.14 -18.79 38.60
CA ILE A 360 23.71 -18.52 38.78
C ILE A 360 23.49 -18.36 40.29
N LYS A 361 23.74 -17.14 40.80
CA LYS A 361 23.15 -16.69 42.04
C LYS A 361 21.65 -16.89 41.86
N VAL A 362 21.13 -17.94 42.48
CA VAL A 362 19.69 -18.12 42.67
C VAL A 362 19.16 -16.76 43.06
N TRP A 363 18.22 -16.22 42.28
CA TRP A 363 17.44 -15.05 42.67
C TRP A 363 16.68 -15.47 43.94
N LYS A 364 17.35 -15.40 45.09
CA LYS A 364 16.69 -15.44 46.38
C LYS A 364 15.81 -14.21 46.37
N ARG A 365 14.51 -14.45 46.25
CA ARG A 365 13.49 -13.48 46.58
C ARG A 365 13.78 -13.12 48.04
N GLU A 366 14.32 -11.92 48.28
CA GLU A 366 14.36 -11.37 49.63
C GLU A 366 12.89 -11.32 50.09
N GLU A 367 12.61 -12.00 51.20
CA GLU A 367 11.28 -12.11 51.82
C GLU A 367 10.75 -10.76 52.28
#